data_AF-A0A8B9WTM1-F1
#
_entry.id   AF-A0A8B9WTM1-F1
#
_cell.length_a   1.000
_cell.length_b   1.000
_cell.length_c   1.000
_cell.angle_alpha   90.00
_cell.angle_beta   90.00
_cell.angle_gamma   90.00
#
_symmetry.space_group_name_H-M   'P 1'
#
loop_
_entity.id
_entity.type
_entity.pdbx_description
1 polymer ?
#
loop_
_entity_poly.entity_id
_entity_poly.type
_entity_poly.pdbx_seq_one_letter_code
_entity_poly.pdbx_strand_id
1 'polypeptide(L)'
;MALKGQEDYIYLFKDTTHPVDFLDAFRTFYLDGLFTDITLQCPSGIIFHCHRAVLAACSNYFKAMFTADMKEKFKNKIKISGIHHDILEGLVNYAYTSQIEITKRNVQSLLEAADLLQFLSVKKACEQFLVRHLDIDNCIGMHSFAEFHVCPELEKESRRILCSRFKEVWQQEEFLEISLEKFLFILSRKNLSVWKEEAVIEPVIKWTAHDVENRIECLYNLLSYINIDVDPVYLKTALGLQRSCLLTENKIRSLIYNALNPMHKEISQRSTATMYIIGGYYWHPLSEVHIWDPLTNVWIQGAEIPDYTRESYGVTCLGPNIYVTGGYRTDNIEALDTVWIYNSEGDEWTEGLPMLNARYYHCAVTLGGCVYALGGYRKGAPAEEAEFYDPLKEKWIPIANMIKGVGNATACVLHEVIYVIGGHCGYRGSCTYDKVQSYNSDINEWSLITSSPHPEYGLCSVPFENKLYLVGGQTTIAECYDPEQNEWREIAPMMERRMECGAVIMNGCIYVTGGYSYSKGTYLQSIEKYDPDLNKWEIVGNLPSAMRSHGCVCVYNV
;
A
#
# COMPACT_ATOMS: atom_id res chain seq x y z
N MET A 1 58.42 -29.85 18.93
CA MET A 1 58.38 -28.68 18.04
C MET A 1 57.48 -29.03 16.86
N ALA A 2 56.27 -28.49 16.84
CA ALA A 2 55.34 -28.65 15.71
C ALA A 2 55.50 -27.44 14.78
N LEU A 3 55.72 -27.72 13.50
CA LEU A 3 55.83 -26.75 12.41
C LEU A 3 54.48 -26.03 12.22
N LYS A 4 54.49 -24.70 12.40
CA LYS A 4 53.38 -23.82 11.99
C LYS A 4 53.36 -23.76 10.46
N GLY A 5 52.25 -24.19 9.85
CA GLY A 5 51.98 -23.97 8.44
C GLY A 5 51.91 -22.48 8.14
N GLN A 6 52.63 -22.04 7.12
CA GLN A 6 52.42 -20.75 6.48
C GLN A 6 51.13 -20.85 5.68
N GLU A 7 50.11 -20.09 6.04
CA GLU A 7 48.95 -19.90 5.17
C GLU A 7 49.35 -18.98 4.01
N ASP A 8 49.28 -19.49 2.78
CA ASP A 8 49.55 -18.74 1.55
C ASP A 8 48.52 -17.62 1.37
N TYR A 9 48.98 -16.41 1.05
CA TYR A 9 48.10 -15.27 0.76
C TYR A 9 47.43 -15.43 -0.61
N ILE A 10 46.10 -15.62 -0.61
CA ILE A 10 45.29 -15.72 -1.83
C ILE A 10 44.54 -14.41 -2.05
N TYR A 11 44.77 -13.76 -3.19
CA TYR A 11 44.00 -12.59 -3.65
C TYR A 11 43.06 -12.99 -4.79
N LEU A 12 41.76 -12.90 -4.54
CA LEU A 12 40.74 -13.13 -5.56
C LEU A 12 40.43 -11.81 -6.28
N PHE A 13 40.99 -11.63 -7.48
CA PHE A 13 40.67 -10.49 -8.35
C PHE A 13 39.25 -10.64 -8.93
N LYS A 14 38.44 -9.59 -8.81
CA LYS A 14 37.10 -9.50 -9.39
C LYS A 14 37.01 -8.21 -10.21
N ASP A 15 36.96 -8.37 -11.53
CA ASP A 15 36.71 -7.26 -12.45
C ASP A 15 35.20 -6.97 -12.53
N THR A 16 34.79 -5.79 -12.09
CA THR A 16 33.37 -5.37 -12.11
C THR A 16 32.94 -4.77 -13.44
N THR A 17 33.86 -4.37 -14.32
CA THR A 17 33.51 -3.78 -15.63
C THR A 17 33.34 -4.85 -16.69
N HIS A 18 34.04 -5.99 -16.57
CA HIS A 18 34.01 -7.07 -17.54
C HIS A 18 32.59 -7.51 -17.99
N PRO A 19 31.57 -7.69 -17.12
CA PRO A 19 30.22 -8.05 -17.58
C PRO A 19 29.54 -6.97 -18.43
N VAL A 20 29.80 -5.70 -18.14
CA VAL A 20 29.26 -4.55 -18.90
C VAL A 20 29.91 -4.50 -20.27
N ASP A 21 31.25 -4.55 -20.31
CA ASP A 21 32.02 -4.53 -21.56
C ASP A 21 31.66 -5.73 -22.46
N PHE A 22 31.42 -6.90 -21.85
CA PHE A 22 30.98 -8.11 -22.56
C PHE A 22 29.59 -7.93 -23.20
N LEU A 23 28.62 -7.39 -22.44
CA LEU A 23 27.28 -7.11 -22.97
C LEU A 23 27.30 -6.06 -24.07
N ASP A 24 28.09 -4.99 -23.91
CA ASP A 24 28.25 -3.95 -24.92
C ASP A 24 28.84 -4.51 -26.22
N ALA A 25 29.84 -5.41 -26.15
CA ALA A 25 30.37 -6.09 -27.33
C ALA A 25 29.31 -6.93 -28.05
N PHE A 26 28.51 -7.72 -27.30
CA PHE A 26 27.42 -8.52 -27.88
C PHE A 26 26.30 -7.67 -28.47
N ARG A 27 26.03 -6.51 -27.87
CA ARG A 27 25.11 -5.51 -28.43
C ARG A 27 25.61 -5.00 -29.77
N THR A 28 26.90 -4.69 -29.91
CA THR A 28 27.48 -4.30 -31.20
C THR A 28 27.35 -5.42 -32.22
N PHE A 29 27.65 -6.67 -31.85
CA PHE A 29 27.48 -7.81 -32.76
C PHE A 29 26.02 -7.99 -33.21
N TYR A 30 25.07 -7.79 -32.32
CA TYR A 30 23.64 -7.83 -32.64
C TYR A 30 23.25 -6.74 -33.65
N LEU A 31 23.67 -5.49 -33.43
CA LEU A 31 23.37 -4.38 -34.34
C LEU A 31 24.00 -4.54 -35.73
N ASP A 32 25.22 -5.07 -35.77
CA ASP A 32 25.96 -5.32 -37.02
C ASP A 32 25.57 -6.65 -37.70
N GLY A 33 24.75 -7.48 -37.04
CA GLY A 33 24.35 -8.81 -37.51
C GLY A 33 25.49 -9.85 -37.51
N LEU A 34 26.59 -9.59 -36.80
CA LEU A 34 27.76 -10.45 -36.71
C LEU A 34 27.49 -11.65 -35.80
N PHE A 35 27.99 -12.82 -36.17
CA PHE A 35 27.91 -14.08 -35.39
C PHE A 35 26.49 -14.56 -35.01
N THR A 36 25.46 -13.99 -35.63
CA THR A 36 24.06 -14.39 -35.42
C THR A 36 23.80 -15.79 -35.97
N ASP A 37 23.13 -16.63 -35.17
CA ASP A 37 22.89 -18.06 -35.44
C ASP A 37 21.39 -18.44 -35.40
N ILE A 38 20.53 -17.44 -35.21
CA ILE A 38 19.08 -17.58 -35.18
C ILE A 38 18.37 -16.32 -35.67
N THR A 39 17.23 -16.54 -36.31
CA THR A 39 16.38 -15.47 -36.83
C THR A 39 14.98 -15.60 -36.25
N LEU A 40 14.54 -14.61 -35.48
CA LEU A 40 13.17 -14.52 -34.97
C LEU A 40 12.31 -13.74 -35.96
N GLN A 41 11.11 -14.24 -36.26
CA GLN A 41 10.16 -13.57 -37.14
C GLN A 41 8.86 -13.26 -36.38
N CYS A 42 8.49 -11.98 -36.37
CA CYS A 42 7.21 -11.51 -35.86
C CYS A 42 6.04 -11.83 -36.80
N PRO A 43 4.79 -11.83 -36.30
CA PRO A 43 3.59 -11.93 -37.14
C PRO A 43 3.50 -10.78 -38.16
N SER A 44 4.00 -9.59 -37.79
CA SER A 44 4.09 -8.41 -38.67
C SER A 44 5.08 -8.56 -39.83
N GLY A 45 5.89 -9.62 -39.84
CA GLY A 45 6.91 -9.86 -40.86
C GLY A 45 8.29 -9.27 -40.54
N ILE A 46 8.43 -8.50 -39.46
CA ILE A 46 9.73 -8.00 -38.97
C ILE A 46 10.61 -9.18 -38.52
N ILE A 47 11.91 -9.06 -38.77
CA ILE A 47 12.89 -10.11 -38.57
C ILE A 47 14.01 -9.59 -37.66
N PHE A 48 14.39 -10.37 -36.66
CA PHE A 48 15.51 -10.11 -35.75
C PHE A 48 16.58 -11.19 -35.90
N HIS A 49 17.82 -10.78 -36.17
CA HIS A 49 18.97 -11.67 -36.22
C HIS A 49 19.65 -11.67 -34.86
N CYS A 50 19.63 -12.80 -34.16
CA CYS A 50 20.05 -12.88 -32.75
C CYS A 50 21.04 -14.02 -32.53
N HIS A 51 21.53 -14.09 -31.29
CA HIS A 51 22.38 -15.16 -30.79
C HIS A 51 21.57 -16.09 -29.87
N ARG A 52 21.56 -17.39 -30.15
CA ARG A 52 20.90 -18.42 -29.33
C ARG A 52 21.38 -18.38 -27.89
N ALA A 53 22.69 -18.21 -27.70
CA ALA A 53 23.31 -18.19 -26.38
C ALA A 53 22.79 -17.04 -25.51
N VAL A 54 22.66 -15.83 -26.09
CA VAL A 54 22.16 -14.65 -25.37
C VAL A 54 20.69 -14.84 -25.00
N LEU A 55 19.85 -15.25 -25.96
CA LEU A 55 18.43 -15.50 -25.70
C LEU A 55 18.20 -16.62 -24.68
N ALA A 56 18.96 -17.71 -24.75
CA ALA A 56 18.88 -18.82 -23.80
C ALA A 56 19.43 -18.48 -22.41
N ALA A 57 20.35 -17.51 -22.31
CA ALA A 57 20.83 -17.03 -21.01
C ALA A 57 19.76 -16.20 -20.29
N CYS A 58 18.98 -15.40 -21.04
CA CYS A 58 17.98 -14.50 -20.47
C CYS A 58 16.58 -15.13 -20.34
N SER A 59 16.28 -16.20 -21.08
CA SER A 59 14.94 -16.81 -21.14
C SER A 59 15.00 -18.34 -21.09
N ASN A 60 14.28 -18.90 -20.13
CA ASN A 60 14.15 -20.35 -19.98
C ASN A 60 13.37 -21.00 -21.14
N TYR A 61 12.44 -20.25 -21.76
CA TYR A 61 11.72 -20.69 -22.95
C TYR A 61 12.68 -20.93 -24.13
N PHE A 62 13.53 -19.94 -24.43
CA PHE A 62 14.53 -20.09 -25.50
C PHE A 62 15.58 -21.14 -25.17
N LYS A 63 16.01 -21.22 -23.90
CA LYS A 63 16.91 -22.28 -23.43
C LYS A 63 16.32 -23.67 -23.66
N ALA A 64 15.07 -23.89 -23.27
CA ALA A 64 14.38 -25.17 -23.49
C ALA A 64 14.23 -25.45 -24.99
N MET A 65 13.82 -24.47 -25.78
CA MET A 65 13.64 -24.61 -27.23
C MET A 65 14.94 -25.01 -27.95
N PHE A 66 16.10 -24.51 -27.53
CA PHE A 66 17.38 -24.79 -28.20
C PHE A 66 18.09 -26.03 -27.67
N THR A 67 17.77 -26.47 -26.45
CA THR A 67 18.47 -27.61 -25.82
C THR A 67 17.66 -28.90 -25.84
N ALA A 68 16.32 -28.84 -25.72
CA ALA A 68 15.46 -30.01 -25.83
C ALA A 68 15.48 -30.59 -27.25
N ASP A 69 15.08 -31.86 -27.41
CA ASP A 69 14.90 -32.50 -28.73
C ASP A 69 13.63 -31.98 -29.46
N MET A 70 13.43 -30.66 -29.42
CA MET A 70 12.40 -29.97 -30.19
C MET A 70 12.87 -29.76 -31.64
N LYS A 71 11.92 -29.76 -32.58
CA LYS A 71 12.20 -29.60 -34.02
C LYS A 71 12.86 -28.25 -34.34
N GLU A 72 12.64 -27.26 -33.48
CA GLU A 72 13.13 -25.89 -33.54
C GLU A 72 14.64 -25.79 -33.30
N LYS A 73 15.25 -26.79 -32.67
CA LYS A 73 16.70 -26.89 -32.46
C LYS A 73 17.49 -26.79 -33.77
N PHE A 74 16.96 -27.37 -34.85
CA PHE A 74 17.59 -27.39 -36.17
C PHE A 74 17.09 -26.29 -37.11
N LYS A 75 16.14 -25.46 -36.68
CA LYS A 75 15.61 -24.36 -37.50
C LYS A 75 16.39 -23.08 -37.22
N ASN A 76 16.88 -22.45 -38.29
CA ASN A 76 17.54 -21.14 -38.20
C ASN A 76 16.53 -19.98 -38.18
N LYS A 77 15.25 -20.26 -38.42
CA LYS A 77 14.18 -19.26 -38.41
C LYS A 77 12.99 -19.76 -37.58
N ILE A 78 12.60 -18.97 -36.57
CA ILE A 78 11.47 -19.27 -35.68
C ILE A 78 10.45 -18.14 -35.79
N LYS A 79 9.17 -18.52 -35.93
CA LYS A 79 8.05 -17.58 -35.91
C LYS A 79 7.49 -17.52 -34.49
N ILE A 80 7.43 -16.33 -33.92
CA ILE A 80 6.79 -16.09 -32.62
C ILE A 80 5.39 -15.55 -32.91
N SER A 81 4.36 -16.22 -32.41
CA SER A 81 2.95 -15.83 -32.58
C SER A 81 2.40 -15.19 -31.31
N GLY A 82 1.48 -14.24 -31.46
CA GLY A 82 0.73 -13.65 -30.34
C GLY A 82 1.44 -12.50 -29.62
N ILE A 83 2.63 -12.06 -30.07
CA ILE A 83 3.37 -10.94 -29.46
C ILE A 83 3.51 -9.81 -30.48
N HIS A 84 3.23 -8.58 -30.03
CA HIS A 84 3.44 -7.37 -30.82
C HIS A 84 4.94 -7.13 -31.07
N HIS A 85 5.27 -6.53 -32.23
CA HIS A 85 6.68 -6.35 -32.61
C HIS A 85 7.46 -5.46 -31.63
N ASP A 86 6.86 -4.38 -31.13
CA ASP A 86 7.51 -3.45 -30.19
C ASP A 86 7.89 -4.15 -28.87
N ILE A 87 7.03 -5.05 -28.40
CA ILE A 87 7.26 -5.81 -27.16
C ILE A 87 8.37 -6.84 -27.37
N LEU A 88 8.35 -7.57 -28.49
CA LEU A 88 9.41 -8.52 -28.80
C LEU A 88 10.75 -7.82 -28.99
N GLU A 89 10.76 -6.69 -29.70
CA GLU A 89 11.95 -5.85 -29.85
C GLU A 89 12.49 -5.38 -28.50
N GLY A 90 11.61 -4.91 -27.61
CA GLY A 90 11.97 -4.54 -26.24
C GLY A 90 12.63 -5.68 -25.46
N LEU A 91 12.07 -6.89 -25.52
CA LEU A 91 12.63 -8.07 -24.84
C LEU A 91 13.96 -8.54 -25.46
N VAL A 92 14.09 -8.48 -26.78
CA VAL A 92 15.35 -8.79 -27.47
C VAL A 92 16.41 -7.76 -27.10
N ASN A 93 16.08 -6.46 -27.15
CA ASN A 93 16.98 -5.39 -26.76
C ASN A 93 17.41 -5.54 -25.30
N TYR A 94 16.47 -5.86 -24.40
CA TYR A 94 16.77 -6.18 -22.99
C TYR A 94 17.81 -7.29 -22.85
N ALA A 95 17.76 -8.32 -23.68
CA ALA A 95 18.75 -9.41 -23.64
C ALA A 95 20.18 -8.94 -23.94
N TYR A 96 20.35 -7.82 -24.66
CA TYR A 96 21.66 -7.24 -25.00
C TYR A 96 22.01 -5.99 -24.19
N THR A 97 21.05 -5.30 -23.57
CA THR A 97 21.27 -4.03 -22.85
C THR A 97 21.04 -4.15 -21.34
N SER A 98 20.36 -5.20 -20.89
CA SER A 98 19.80 -5.31 -19.53
C SER A 98 18.82 -4.18 -19.15
N GLN A 99 18.29 -3.45 -20.14
CA GLN A 99 17.41 -2.31 -19.93
C GLN A 99 16.15 -2.44 -20.78
N ILE A 100 15.00 -2.08 -20.20
CA ILE A 100 13.70 -2.04 -20.89
C ILE A 100 12.84 -0.92 -20.32
N GLU A 101 12.10 -0.25 -21.19
CA GLU A 101 11.19 0.82 -20.78
C GLU A 101 9.80 0.25 -20.46
N ILE A 102 9.36 0.43 -19.22
CA ILE A 102 8.05 0.01 -18.74
C ILE A 102 7.17 1.25 -18.55
N THR A 103 6.00 1.24 -19.17
CA THR A 103 5.04 2.34 -19.20
C THR A 103 3.63 1.80 -18.93
N LYS A 104 2.70 2.67 -18.53
CA LYS A 104 1.29 2.29 -18.36
C LYS A 104 0.66 1.67 -19.62
N ARG A 105 1.17 1.98 -20.82
CA ARG A 105 0.62 1.51 -22.10
C ARG A 105 1.12 0.13 -22.52
N ASN A 106 2.36 -0.21 -22.16
CA ASN A 106 2.98 -1.47 -22.60
C ASN A 106 3.06 -2.52 -21.48
N VAL A 107 2.90 -2.17 -20.21
CA VAL A 107 3.19 -3.08 -19.08
C VAL A 107 2.39 -4.39 -19.12
N GLN A 108 1.11 -4.36 -19.48
CA GLN A 108 0.28 -5.58 -19.52
C GLN A 108 0.75 -6.54 -20.62
N SER A 109 0.87 -6.04 -21.87
CA SER A 109 1.34 -6.85 -23.00
C SER A 109 2.81 -7.27 -22.86
N LEU A 110 3.62 -6.45 -22.19
CA LEU A 110 5.00 -6.79 -21.85
C LEU A 110 5.06 -7.89 -20.79
N LEU A 111 4.22 -7.84 -19.76
CA LEU A 111 4.14 -8.89 -18.74
C LEU A 111 3.67 -10.21 -19.35
N GLU A 112 2.61 -10.19 -20.16
CA GLU A 112 2.12 -11.35 -20.91
C GLU A 112 3.23 -11.99 -21.76
N ALA A 113 3.96 -11.19 -22.53
CA ALA A 113 5.06 -11.66 -23.36
C ALA A 113 6.25 -12.16 -22.54
N ALA A 114 6.59 -11.49 -21.45
CA ALA A 114 7.67 -11.89 -20.55
C ALA A 114 7.34 -13.19 -19.81
N ASP A 115 6.07 -13.41 -19.45
CA ASP A 115 5.59 -14.66 -18.86
C ASP A 115 5.62 -15.80 -19.88
N LEU A 116 5.06 -15.58 -21.07
CA LEU A 116 5.05 -16.56 -22.17
C LEU A 116 6.46 -16.97 -22.61
N LEU A 117 7.36 -16.01 -22.78
CA LEU A 117 8.76 -16.23 -23.15
C LEU A 117 9.68 -16.44 -21.94
N GLN A 118 9.15 -16.51 -20.72
CA GLN A 118 9.89 -16.76 -19.48
C GLN A 118 11.10 -15.82 -19.23
N PHE A 119 10.95 -14.52 -19.51
CA PHE A 119 11.83 -13.46 -19.04
C PHE A 119 11.46 -13.05 -17.60
N LEU A 120 11.85 -13.88 -16.63
CA LEU A 120 11.39 -13.75 -15.24
C LEU A 120 11.74 -12.41 -14.60
N SER A 121 12.92 -11.85 -14.89
CA SER A 121 13.34 -10.54 -14.37
C SER A 121 12.47 -9.40 -14.90
N VAL A 122 12.10 -9.46 -16.18
CA VAL A 122 11.21 -8.46 -16.80
C VAL A 122 9.79 -8.62 -16.25
N LYS A 123 9.30 -9.85 -16.12
CA LYS A 123 8.00 -10.14 -15.49
C LYS A 123 7.91 -9.53 -14.08
N LYS A 124 8.94 -9.75 -13.25
CA LYS A 124 8.99 -9.19 -11.89
C LYS A 124 9.02 -7.66 -11.89
N ALA A 125 9.76 -7.04 -12.80
CA ALA A 125 9.77 -5.59 -12.93
C ALA A 125 8.41 -5.02 -13.38
N CYS A 126 7.71 -5.70 -14.30
CA CYS A 126 6.36 -5.34 -14.71
C CYS A 126 5.35 -5.50 -13.56
N GLU A 127 5.47 -6.58 -12.77
CA GLU A 127 4.66 -6.81 -11.58
C GLU A 127 4.81 -5.67 -10.56
N GLN A 128 6.05 -5.29 -10.24
CA GLN A 128 6.34 -4.18 -9.33
C GLN A 128 5.80 -2.83 -9.85
N PHE A 129 5.88 -2.61 -11.17
CA PHE A 129 5.29 -1.42 -11.81
C PHE A 129 3.76 -1.39 -11.68
N LEU A 130 3.10 -2.54 -11.87
CA LEU A 130 1.64 -2.65 -11.70
C LEU A 130 1.22 -2.44 -10.25
N VAL A 131 1.96 -3.01 -9.28
CA VAL A 131 1.71 -2.78 -7.84
C VAL A 131 1.76 -1.28 -7.51
N ARG A 132 2.75 -0.55 -8.06
CA ARG A 132 2.87 0.90 -7.84
C ARG A 132 1.69 1.71 -8.38
N HIS A 133 1.08 1.25 -9.46
CA HIS A 133 -0.04 1.93 -10.14
C HIS A 133 -1.40 1.29 -9.84
N LEU A 134 -1.45 0.45 -8.81
CA LEU A 134 -2.67 -0.16 -8.34
C LEU A 134 -3.54 0.88 -7.63
N ASP A 135 -4.81 0.96 -8.02
CA ASP A 135 -5.79 1.86 -7.43
C ASP A 135 -7.16 1.16 -7.37
N ILE A 136 -8.14 1.78 -6.71
CA ILE A 136 -9.50 1.26 -6.51
C ILE A 136 -10.16 0.93 -7.85
N ASP A 137 -9.94 1.77 -8.86
CA ASP A 137 -10.57 1.69 -10.18
C ASP A 137 -10.11 0.49 -11.01
N ASN A 138 -8.89 -0.01 -10.76
CA ASN A 138 -8.27 -1.09 -11.53
C ASN A 138 -7.96 -2.35 -10.71
N CYS A 139 -8.19 -2.33 -9.39
CA CYS A 139 -7.77 -3.40 -8.50
C CYS A 139 -8.40 -4.77 -8.82
N ILE A 140 -9.66 -4.80 -9.27
CA ILE A 140 -10.37 -6.04 -9.60
C ILE A 140 -9.75 -6.70 -10.84
N GLY A 141 -9.56 -5.90 -11.90
CA GLY A 141 -8.89 -6.34 -13.11
C GLY A 141 -7.45 -6.79 -12.85
N MET A 142 -6.67 -6.01 -12.11
CA MET A 142 -5.28 -6.36 -11.76
C MET A 142 -5.19 -7.63 -10.92
N HIS A 143 -6.12 -7.85 -9.99
CA HIS A 143 -6.17 -9.07 -9.20
C HIS A 143 -6.42 -10.31 -10.07
N SER A 144 -7.37 -10.22 -11.01
CA SER A 144 -7.66 -11.32 -11.95
C SER A 144 -6.50 -11.57 -12.93
N PHE A 145 -5.86 -10.49 -13.39
CA PHE A 145 -4.66 -10.55 -14.24
C PHE A 145 -3.48 -11.21 -13.51
N ALA A 146 -3.30 -10.90 -12.23
CA ALA A 146 -2.25 -11.48 -11.40
C ALA A 146 -2.45 -12.99 -11.15
N GLU A 147 -3.69 -13.43 -10.95
CA GLU A 147 -4.01 -14.86 -10.84
C GLU A 147 -3.70 -15.61 -12.14
N PHE A 148 -4.08 -15.04 -13.27
CA PHE A 148 -3.87 -15.65 -14.58
C PHE A 148 -2.38 -15.81 -14.91
N HIS A 149 -1.57 -14.78 -14.63
CA HIS A 149 -0.12 -14.80 -14.89
C HIS A 149 0.71 -15.31 -13.72
N VAL A 150 0.12 -15.71 -12.60
CA VAL A 150 0.85 -16.15 -11.40
C VAL A 150 1.86 -15.08 -10.96
N CYS A 151 1.35 -13.90 -10.65
CA CYS A 151 2.08 -12.75 -10.10
C CYS A 151 1.71 -12.59 -8.61
N PRO A 152 2.47 -13.20 -7.68
CA PRO A 152 2.06 -13.31 -6.28
C PRO A 152 2.02 -11.97 -5.55
N GLU A 153 2.93 -11.05 -5.83
CA GLU A 153 2.97 -9.74 -5.16
C GLU A 153 1.80 -8.89 -5.63
N LEU A 154 1.54 -8.85 -6.95
CA LEU A 154 0.40 -8.12 -7.49
C LEU A 154 -0.93 -8.70 -7.02
N GLU A 155 -1.05 -10.04 -6.97
CA GLU A 155 -2.25 -10.71 -6.45
C GLU A 155 -2.50 -10.32 -5.00
N LYS A 156 -1.46 -10.31 -4.18
CA LYS A 156 -1.55 -9.98 -2.76
C LYS A 156 -1.90 -8.51 -2.51
N GLU A 157 -1.22 -7.58 -3.17
CA GLU A 157 -1.47 -6.13 -3.01
C GLU A 157 -2.85 -5.74 -3.54
N SER A 158 -3.26 -6.29 -4.69
CA SER A 158 -4.62 -6.09 -5.21
C SER A 158 -5.67 -6.64 -4.28
N ARG A 159 -5.46 -7.83 -3.69
CA ARG A 159 -6.32 -8.37 -2.64
C ARG A 159 -6.35 -7.47 -1.40
N ARG A 160 -5.23 -6.87 -0.99
CA ARG A 160 -5.16 -5.91 0.13
C ARG A 160 -6.05 -4.70 -0.09
N ILE A 161 -5.96 -4.07 -1.27
CA ILE A 161 -6.80 -2.91 -1.63
C ILE A 161 -8.27 -3.31 -1.69
N LEU A 162 -8.59 -4.44 -2.33
CA LEU A 162 -9.95 -4.99 -2.41
C LEU A 162 -10.59 -5.15 -1.01
N CYS A 163 -9.84 -5.65 -0.03
CA CYS A 163 -10.33 -5.88 1.32
C CYS A 163 -10.40 -4.59 2.15
N SER A 164 -9.37 -3.74 2.07
CA SER A 164 -9.25 -2.53 2.90
C SER A 164 -10.21 -1.41 2.48
N ARG A 165 -10.46 -1.26 1.18
CA ARG A 165 -11.26 -0.16 0.59
C ARG A 165 -12.50 -0.67 -0.15
N PHE A 166 -13.04 -1.82 0.26
CA PHE A 166 -14.15 -2.49 -0.43
C PHE A 166 -15.35 -1.55 -0.74
N LYS A 167 -15.63 -0.56 0.12
CA LYS A 167 -16.73 0.42 -0.01
C LYS A 167 -16.59 1.29 -1.24
N GLU A 168 -15.36 1.67 -1.54
CA GLU A 168 -15.03 2.46 -2.73
C GLU A 168 -14.95 1.56 -3.97
N VAL A 169 -14.53 0.29 -3.80
CA VAL A 169 -14.39 -0.70 -4.88
C VAL A 169 -15.75 -1.09 -5.47
N TRP A 170 -16.75 -1.47 -4.67
CA TRP A 170 -18.05 -1.94 -5.23
C TRP A 170 -18.88 -0.81 -5.86
N GLN A 171 -18.50 0.44 -5.60
CA GLN A 171 -19.08 1.59 -6.26
C GLN A 171 -18.62 1.71 -7.72
N GLN A 172 -17.45 1.16 -8.07
CA GLN A 172 -16.90 1.17 -9.43
C GLN A 172 -17.75 0.36 -10.41
N GLU A 173 -17.67 0.71 -11.70
CA GLU A 173 -18.41 0.02 -12.77
C GLU A 173 -17.88 -1.40 -13.03
N GLU A 174 -16.56 -1.60 -12.96
CA GLU A 174 -15.91 -2.92 -13.16
C GLU A 174 -16.45 -3.98 -12.20
N PHE A 175 -16.88 -3.58 -11.00
CA PHE A 175 -17.48 -4.48 -10.02
C PHE A 175 -18.74 -5.19 -10.54
N LEU A 176 -19.49 -4.57 -11.45
CA LEU A 176 -20.71 -5.17 -12.01
C LEU A 176 -20.41 -6.31 -12.99
N GLU A 177 -19.20 -6.36 -13.54
CA GLU A 177 -18.77 -7.33 -14.56
C GLU A 177 -18.12 -8.58 -13.97
N ILE A 178 -17.88 -8.63 -12.66
CA ILE A 178 -17.20 -9.76 -12.01
C ILE A 178 -18.00 -11.06 -12.10
N SER A 179 -17.27 -12.17 -12.19
CA SER A 179 -17.85 -13.52 -12.14
C SER A 179 -18.37 -13.85 -10.73
N LEU A 180 -19.30 -14.80 -10.63
CA LEU A 180 -19.79 -15.30 -9.34
C LEU A 180 -18.64 -15.85 -8.48
N GLU A 181 -17.70 -16.56 -9.08
CA GLU A 181 -16.55 -17.15 -8.39
C GLU A 181 -15.69 -16.06 -7.74
N LYS A 182 -15.42 -14.98 -8.48
CA LYS A 182 -14.67 -13.84 -7.97
C LYS A 182 -15.43 -13.09 -6.89
N PHE A 183 -16.75 -12.94 -7.05
CA PHE A 183 -17.56 -12.29 -6.04
C PHE A 183 -17.60 -13.11 -4.74
N LEU A 184 -17.75 -14.44 -4.82
CA LEU A 184 -17.68 -15.34 -3.66
C LEU A 184 -16.29 -15.30 -3.00
N PHE A 185 -15.23 -15.17 -3.79
CA PHE A 185 -13.88 -15.00 -3.25
C PHE A 185 -13.75 -13.69 -2.46
N ILE A 186 -14.23 -12.57 -3.00
CA ILE A 186 -14.24 -11.27 -2.31
C ILE A 186 -15.08 -11.38 -1.03
N LEU A 187 -16.25 -12.01 -1.12
CA LEU A 187 -17.19 -12.27 -0.03
C LEU A 187 -16.69 -13.28 1.01
N SER A 188 -15.57 -13.95 0.75
CA SER A 188 -15.05 -14.95 1.68
C SER A 188 -14.58 -14.29 2.97
N ARG A 189 -14.85 -14.94 4.10
CA ARG A 189 -14.56 -14.42 5.46
C ARG A 189 -13.07 -14.20 5.75
N LYS A 190 -12.16 -14.66 4.87
CA LYS A 190 -10.72 -14.34 4.93
C LYS A 190 -10.42 -12.93 4.42
N ASN A 191 -11.33 -12.35 3.63
CA ASN A 191 -11.13 -11.11 2.88
C ASN A 191 -12.03 -9.96 3.39
N LEU A 192 -13.25 -10.26 3.86
CA LEU A 192 -14.10 -9.28 4.56
C LEU A 192 -14.03 -9.50 6.06
N SER A 193 -13.21 -8.72 6.76
CA SER A 193 -13.16 -8.85 8.21
C SER A 193 -14.15 -7.96 8.95
N VAL A 194 -14.53 -6.77 8.49
CA VAL A 194 -15.22 -5.83 9.41
C VAL A 194 -16.23 -4.88 8.76
N TRP A 195 -17.29 -5.42 8.19
CA TRP A 195 -18.47 -4.63 7.85
C TRP A 195 -19.60 -5.04 8.79
N LYS A 196 -20.44 -4.09 9.23
CA LYS A 196 -21.81 -4.43 9.65
C LYS A 196 -22.35 -5.30 8.51
N GLU A 197 -22.76 -6.55 8.78
CA GLU A 197 -23.08 -7.50 7.71
C GLU A 197 -24.07 -6.87 6.70
N GLU A 198 -24.96 -6.01 7.20
CA GLU A 198 -25.86 -5.12 6.45
C GLU A 198 -25.23 -4.36 5.27
N ALA A 199 -23.98 -3.89 5.38
CA ALA A 199 -23.30 -3.13 4.33
C ALA A 199 -22.86 -4.00 3.13
N VAL A 200 -22.85 -5.32 3.28
CA VAL A 200 -22.54 -6.28 2.20
C VAL A 200 -23.79 -6.60 1.36
N ILE A 201 -24.98 -6.27 1.87
CA ILE A 201 -26.24 -6.49 1.14
C ILE A 201 -26.32 -5.61 -0.10
N GLU A 202 -26.01 -4.32 0.04
CA GLU A 202 -26.08 -3.34 -1.05
C GLU A 202 -25.26 -3.78 -2.29
N PRO A 203 -23.98 -4.17 -2.18
CA PRO A 203 -23.22 -4.64 -3.33
C PRO A 203 -23.78 -5.93 -3.93
N VAL A 204 -24.28 -6.87 -3.12
CA VAL A 204 -24.92 -8.11 -3.62
C VAL A 204 -26.16 -7.80 -4.44
N ILE A 205 -26.99 -6.90 -3.94
CA ILE A 205 -28.20 -6.45 -4.64
C ILE A 205 -27.81 -5.71 -5.93
N LYS A 206 -26.87 -4.76 -5.88
CA LYS A 206 -26.44 -3.99 -7.06
C LYS A 206 -25.86 -4.90 -8.14
N TRP A 207 -25.02 -5.86 -7.78
CA TRP A 207 -24.45 -6.84 -8.72
C TRP A 207 -25.53 -7.76 -9.33
N THR A 208 -26.51 -8.19 -8.52
CA THR A 208 -27.62 -9.03 -9.01
C THR A 208 -28.58 -8.25 -9.91
N ALA A 209 -28.85 -6.98 -9.58
CA ALA A 209 -29.72 -6.09 -10.34
C ALA A 209 -29.19 -5.78 -11.75
N HIS A 210 -27.87 -5.85 -11.95
CA HIS A 210 -27.24 -5.62 -13.26
C HIS A 210 -27.59 -6.69 -14.31
N ASP A 211 -27.70 -7.95 -13.90
CA ASP A 211 -28.09 -9.07 -14.76
C ASP A 211 -28.98 -10.05 -13.99
N VAL A 212 -30.24 -9.64 -13.80
CA VAL A 212 -31.20 -10.37 -12.98
C VAL A 212 -31.47 -11.77 -13.53
N GLU A 213 -31.55 -11.93 -14.86
CA GLU A 213 -31.94 -13.19 -15.48
C GLU A 213 -30.92 -14.30 -15.20
N ASN A 214 -29.63 -14.00 -15.29
CA ASN A 214 -28.57 -15.00 -15.06
C ASN A 214 -28.12 -15.08 -13.58
N ARG A 215 -28.26 -14.01 -12.80
CA ARG A 215 -27.68 -13.92 -11.44
C ARG A 215 -28.67 -14.21 -10.30
N ILE A 216 -29.98 -14.21 -10.56
CA ILE A 216 -30.99 -14.46 -9.51
C ILE A 216 -30.84 -15.84 -8.84
N GLU A 217 -30.40 -16.86 -9.58
CA GLU A 217 -30.14 -18.19 -9.00
C GLU A 217 -28.86 -18.19 -8.15
N CYS A 218 -27.93 -17.28 -8.45
CA CYS A 218 -26.70 -17.09 -7.71
C CYS A 218 -26.90 -16.31 -6.41
N LEU A 219 -27.94 -15.47 -6.33
CA LEU A 219 -28.31 -14.69 -5.14
C LEU A 219 -28.48 -15.58 -3.90
N TYR A 220 -29.02 -16.78 -4.06
CA TYR A 220 -29.14 -17.76 -2.98
C TYR A 220 -27.77 -18.15 -2.40
N ASN A 221 -26.81 -18.49 -3.27
CA ASN A 221 -25.47 -18.88 -2.83
C ASN A 221 -24.77 -17.72 -2.10
N LEU A 222 -24.94 -16.50 -2.60
CA LEU A 222 -24.37 -15.29 -2.00
C LEU A 222 -24.99 -15.00 -0.61
N LEU A 223 -26.32 -15.01 -0.48
CA LEU A 223 -26.99 -14.75 0.78
C LEU A 223 -26.72 -15.83 1.84
N SER A 224 -26.64 -17.10 1.43
CA SER A 224 -26.28 -18.21 2.32
C SER A 224 -24.86 -18.08 2.90
N TYR A 225 -23.96 -17.37 2.21
CA TYR A 225 -22.59 -17.15 2.66
C TYR A 225 -22.48 -16.07 3.74
N ILE A 226 -23.35 -15.05 3.66
CA ILE A 226 -23.28 -13.83 4.48
C ILE A 226 -24.15 -13.95 5.74
N ASN A 227 -25.13 -14.87 5.79
CA ASN A 227 -25.95 -15.19 6.97
C ASN A 227 -26.70 -13.98 7.56
N ILE A 228 -27.31 -13.15 6.70
CA ILE A 228 -28.08 -11.96 7.10
C ILE A 228 -29.57 -12.13 6.84
N ASP A 229 -30.39 -11.70 7.79
CA ASP A 229 -31.82 -11.49 7.63
C ASP A 229 -32.10 -10.23 6.79
N VAL A 230 -32.52 -10.41 5.53
CA VAL A 230 -32.91 -9.29 4.65
C VAL A 230 -34.43 -9.22 4.52
N ASP A 231 -35.01 -8.03 4.69
CA ASP A 231 -36.44 -7.81 4.45
C ASP A 231 -36.79 -8.09 2.96
N PRO A 232 -37.69 -9.05 2.67
CA PRO A 232 -38.13 -9.36 1.31
C PRO A 232 -38.72 -8.15 0.55
N VAL A 233 -39.30 -7.17 1.26
CA VAL A 233 -39.88 -5.96 0.66
C VAL A 233 -38.78 -5.00 0.20
N TYR A 234 -37.73 -4.84 1.00
CA TYR A 234 -36.54 -4.06 0.64
C TYR A 234 -35.85 -4.68 -0.58
N LEU A 235 -35.62 -6.00 -0.56
CA LEU A 235 -34.99 -6.72 -1.67
C LEU A 235 -35.78 -6.61 -2.99
N LYS A 236 -37.12 -6.71 -2.94
CA LYS A 236 -38.00 -6.51 -4.11
C LYS A 236 -37.89 -5.10 -4.69
N THR A 237 -37.84 -4.09 -3.82
CA THR A 237 -37.76 -2.68 -4.22
C THR A 237 -36.41 -2.38 -4.84
N ALA A 238 -35.33 -2.87 -4.23
CA ALA A 238 -33.97 -2.62 -4.66
C ALA A 238 -33.58 -3.35 -5.95
N LEU A 239 -34.13 -4.55 -6.20
CA LEU A 239 -33.94 -5.29 -7.46
C LEU A 239 -34.84 -4.77 -8.60
N GLY A 240 -35.65 -3.72 -8.39
CA GLY A 240 -36.53 -3.16 -9.41
C GLY A 240 -37.58 -4.13 -9.96
N LEU A 241 -37.87 -5.22 -9.24
CA LEU A 241 -38.71 -6.35 -9.66
C LEU A 241 -40.21 -5.99 -9.83
N GLN A 242 -40.56 -4.70 -9.85
CA GLN A 242 -41.95 -4.27 -9.79
C GLN A 242 -42.76 -4.55 -11.06
N ARG A 243 -42.16 -4.78 -12.25
CA ARG A 243 -42.95 -4.97 -13.48
C ARG A 243 -42.45 -5.93 -14.57
N SER A 244 -41.22 -6.46 -14.55
CA SER A 244 -40.66 -7.17 -15.74
C SER A 244 -40.09 -8.58 -15.52
N CYS A 245 -40.00 -9.10 -14.30
CA CYS A 245 -39.38 -10.41 -14.08
C CYS A 245 -40.42 -11.54 -13.98
N LEU A 246 -40.29 -12.57 -14.82
CA LEU A 246 -41.09 -13.82 -14.85
C LEU A 246 -40.94 -14.71 -13.61
N LEU A 247 -40.27 -14.23 -12.55
CA LEU A 247 -40.02 -14.99 -11.34
C LEU A 247 -41.26 -14.96 -10.44
N THR A 248 -41.88 -16.13 -10.27
CA THR A 248 -43.03 -16.28 -9.39
C THR A 248 -42.66 -15.97 -7.94
N GLU A 249 -43.57 -15.28 -7.24
CA GLU A 249 -43.42 -14.83 -5.85
C GLU A 249 -42.96 -15.93 -4.87
N ASN A 250 -43.30 -17.17 -5.19
CA ASN A 250 -42.94 -18.36 -4.44
C ASN A 250 -41.46 -18.75 -4.59
N LYS A 251 -40.83 -18.52 -5.76
CA LYS A 251 -39.42 -18.87 -6.01
C LYS A 251 -38.50 -17.97 -5.18
N ILE A 252 -38.74 -16.66 -5.16
CA ILE A 252 -37.97 -15.69 -4.34
C ILE A 252 -38.15 -15.98 -2.84
N ARG A 253 -39.38 -16.21 -2.38
CA ARG A 253 -39.64 -16.61 -0.98
C ARG A 253 -38.93 -17.90 -0.59
N SER A 254 -38.91 -18.90 -1.48
CA SER A 254 -38.22 -20.17 -1.21
C SER A 254 -36.69 -20.03 -1.18
N LEU A 255 -36.11 -19.15 -2.00
CA LEU A 255 -34.67 -18.89 -2.02
C LEU A 255 -34.23 -18.18 -0.74
N ILE A 256 -35.00 -17.17 -0.29
CA ILE A 256 -34.73 -16.49 0.99
C ILE A 256 -34.88 -17.47 2.16
N TYR A 257 -35.98 -18.23 2.20
CA TYR A 257 -36.25 -19.17 3.30
C TYR A 257 -35.21 -20.30 3.41
N ASN A 258 -34.69 -20.80 2.27
CA ASN A 258 -33.66 -21.83 2.26
C ASN A 258 -32.27 -21.28 2.64
N ALA A 259 -31.96 -20.02 2.32
CA ALA A 259 -30.67 -19.40 2.65
C ALA A 259 -30.51 -19.14 4.16
N LEU A 260 -31.64 -19.02 4.88
CA LEU A 260 -31.70 -18.75 6.32
C LEU A 260 -31.55 -20.00 7.20
N ASN A 261 -31.28 -21.20 6.64
CA ASN A 261 -31.21 -22.43 7.42
C ASN A 261 -29.73 -22.76 7.79
N PRO A 262 -29.33 -22.62 9.07
CA PRO A 262 -27.92 -22.63 9.45
C PRO A 262 -27.39 -24.06 9.59
N MET A 263 -26.65 -24.55 8.60
CA MET A 263 -25.78 -25.72 8.79
C MET A 263 -24.43 -25.27 9.36
N HIS A 264 -24.21 -25.60 10.63
CA HIS A 264 -22.99 -25.48 11.42
C HIS A 264 -21.68 -25.43 10.62
N LYS A 265 -20.89 -24.38 10.83
CA LYS A 265 -19.43 -24.45 10.78
C LYS A 265 -18.83 -23.58 11.90
N GLU A 266 -17.98 -24.19 12.72
CA GLU A 266 -17.15 -23.54 13.73
C GLU A 266 -16.17 -22.58 13.05
N ILE A 267 -16.07 -21.34 13.53
CA ILE A 267 -15.37 -20.24 12.85
C ILE A 267 -14.27 -19.68 13.75
N SER A 268 -13.04 -19.73 13.25
CA SER A 268 -11.93 -18.91 13.74
C SER A 268 -12.03 -17.53 13.10
N GLN A 269 -12.39 -16.51 13.87
CA GLN A 269 -12.32 -15.10 13.47
C GLN A 269 -10.84 -14.68 13.40
N ARG A 270 -10.39 -14.12 12.27
CA ARG A 270 -9.10 -13.42 12.16
C ARG A 270 -9.38 -12.04 11.57
N SER A 271 -8.90 -10.99 12.22
CA SER A 271 -9.00 -9.63 11.66
C SER A 271 -8.08 -9.53 10.45
N THR A 272 -8.54 -8.90 9.36
CA THR A 272 -7.63 -8.53 8.27
C THR A 272 -6.91 -7.23 8.59
N ALA A 273 -7.37 -6.41 9.53
CA ALA A 273 -6.70 -5.18 9.94
C ALA A 273 -6.08 -5.31 11.32
N THR A 274 -4.81 -4.95 11.44
CA THR A 274 -4.07 -4.91 12.72
C THR A 274 -3.40 -3.57 12.90
N MET A 275 -3.44 -3.06 14.12
CA MET A 275 -2.79 -1.82 14.49
C MET A 275 -1.36 -2.10 14.98
N TYR A 276 -0.39 -1.40 14.41
CA TYR A 276 1.00 -1.46 14.82
C TYR A 276 1.37 -0.16 15.56
N ILE A 277 1.93 -0.33 16.75
CA ILE A 277 2.51 0.73 17.58
C ILE A 277 4.03 0.55 17.54
N ILE A 278 4.73 1.56 17.04
CA ILE A 278 6.16 1.51 16.75
C ILE A 278 6.91 2.48 17.67
N GLY A 279 7.57 1.92 18.69
CA GLY A 279 8.40 2.64 19.67
C GLY A 279 7.68 3.79 20.35
N GLY A 280 8.34 4.95 20.44
CA GLY A 280 7.81 6.17 21.06
C GLY A 280 8.71 6.66 22.19
N TYR A 281 8.11 7.36 23.15
CA TYR A 281 8.84 7.94 24.28
C TYR A 281 8.05 7.80 25.59
N TYR A 282 8.72 7.24 26.60
CA TYR A 282 8.24 7.16 27.99
C TYR A 282 9.40 7.34 28.95
N TRP A 283 9.73 8.60 29.30
CA TRP A 283 10.93 9.01 30.06
C TRP A 283 12.28 8.67 29.40
N HIS A 284 12.31 7.70 28.51
CA HIS A 284 13.36 7.33 27.60
C HIS A 284 12.73 6.92 26.25
N PRO A 285 13.50 6.90 25.15
CA PRO A 285 13.05 6.34 23.90
C PRO A 285 12.66 4.86 24.03
N LEU A 286 11.64 4.46 23.28
CA LEU A 286 11.12 3.10 23.22
C LEU A 286 11.42 2.48 21.85
N SER A 287 11.78 1.20 21.83
CA SER A 287 12.09 0.43 20.61
C SER A 287 11.08 -0.68 20.34
N GLU A 288 10.15 -0.91 21.26
CA GLU A 288 9.19 -2.00 21.17
C GLU A 288 8.21 -1.81 20.01
N VAL A 289 7.89 -2.92 19.34
CA VAL A 289 6.81 -2.99 18.36
C VAL A 289 5.67 -3.77 18.99
N HIS A 290 4.50 -3.14 19.10
CA HIS A 290 3.29 -3.76 19.63
C HIS A 290 2.22 -3.85 18.55
N ILE A 291 1.64 -5.04 18.41
CA ILE A 291 0.65 -5.38 17.39
C ILE A 291 -0.66 -5.69 18.11
N TRP A 292 -1.72 -4.99 17.74
CA TRP A 292 -3.06 -5.21 18.31
C TRP A 292 -4.05 -5.64 17.24
N ASP A 293 -4.72 -6.75 17.52
CA ASP A 293 -5.87 -7.21 16.76
C ASP A 293 -7.16 -6.78 17.50
N PRO A 294 -8.00 -5.92 16.89
CA PRO A 294 -9.22 -5.44 17.50
C PRO A 294 -10.28 -6.52 17.76
N LEU A 295 -10.25 -7.64 17.03
CA LEU A 295 -11.24 -8.72 17.19
C LEU A 295 -10.90 -9.63 18.36
N THR A 296 -9.62 -10.00 18.50
CA THR A 296 -9.17 -10.83 19.63
C THR A 296 -8.89 -9.99 20.88
N ASN A 297 -8.67 -8.68 20.71
CA ASN A 297 -8.24 -7.75 21.73
C ASN A 297 -6.95 -8.20 22.43
N VAL A 298 -6.03 -8.81 21.67
CA VAL A 298 -4.75 -9.30 22.16
C VAL A 298 -3.63 -8.43 21.60
N TRP A 299 -2.67 -8.12 22.47
CA TRP A 299 -1.41 -7.49 22.11
C TRP A 299 -0.31 -8.54 21.91
N ILE A 300 0.44 -8.41 20.83
CA ILE A 300 1.61 -9.23 20.51
C ILE A 300 2.82 -8.31 20.39
N GLN A 301 3.94 -8.69 20.95
CA GLN A 301 5.20 -7.98 20.76
C GLN A 301 5.91 -8.54 19.52
N GLY A 302 6.28 -7.67 18.58
CA GLY A 302 7.11 -7.99 17.42
C GLY A 302 8.59 -7.68 17.67
N ALA A 303 9.41 -7.81 16.63
CA ALA A 303 10.82 -7.47 16.66
C ALA A 303 11.04 -5.96 16.92
N GLU A 304 11.96 -5.66 17.82
CA GLU A 304 12.25 -4.29 18.25
C GLU A 304 13.05 -3.50 17.21
N ILE A 305 12.89 -2.18 17.20
CA ILE A 305 13.67 -1.26 16.36
C ILE A 305 15.16 -1.42 16.71
N PRO A 306 16.05 -1.67 15.73
CA PRO A 306 17.48 -1.84 16.01
C PRO A 306 18.18 -0.64 16.68
N ASP A 307 17.62 0.57 16.54
CA ASP A 307 18.14 1.82 17.10
C ASP A 307 17.29 2.28 18.31
N TYR A 308 17.72 1.89 19.52
CA TYR A 308 16.96 2.05 20.77
C TYR A 308 17.02 3.44 21.41
N THR A 309 17.84 4.37 20.89
CA THR A 309 17.97 5.73 21.44
C THR A 309 17.23 6.79 20.63
N ARG A 310 16.47 6.36 19.62
CA ARG A 310 15.81 7.20 18.63
C ARG A 310 14.41 7.62 19.08
N GLU A 311 14.09 8.91 18.96
CA GLU A 311 12.74 9.44 19.12
C GLU A 311 12.35 10.39 17.98
N SER A 312 11.10 10.86 17.96
CA SER A 312 10.61 11.91 17.04
C SER A 312 10.84 11.63 15.55
N TYR A 313 10.76 10.36 15.16
CA TYR A 313 10.84 9.89 13.77
C TYR A 313 9.46 9.94 13.10
N GLY A 314 9.44 9.88 11.77
CA GLY A 314 8.21 9.75 10.99
C GLY A 314 7.91 8.29 10.69
N VAL A 315 6.67 7.84 10.87
CA VAL A 315 6.23 6.47 10.55
C VAL A 315 5.13 6.48 9.50
N THR A 316 5.24 5.61 8.50
CA THR A 316 4.19 5.39 7.51
C THR A 316 4.26 3.97 6.95
N CYS A 317 3.19 3.49 6.32
CA CYS A 317 3.09 2.11 5.82
C CYS A 317 2.86 2.08 4.31
N LEU A 318 3.68 1.31 3.59
CA LEU A 318 3.52 1.02 2.16
C LEU A 318 3.37 -0.49 1.97
N GLY A 319 2.13 -0.93 1.68
CA GLY A 319 1.81 -2.37 1.65
C GLY A 319 2.07 -3.01 3.02
N PRO A 320 2.88 -4.09 3.12
CA PRO A 320 3.25 -4.71 4.39
C PRO A 320 4.45 -4.04 5.08
N ASN A 321 5.12 -3.11 4.41
CA ASN A 321 6.36 -2.51 4.90
C ASN A 321 6.05 -1.23 5.66
N ILE A 322 6.46 -1.19 6.92
CA ILE A 322 6.36 0.00 7.78
C ILE A 322 7.71 0.71 7.75
N TYR A 323 7.72 1.96 7.29
CA TYR A 323 8.90 2.80 7.18
C TYR A 323 9.00 3.70 8.40
N VAL A 324 10.15 3.63 9.09
CA VAL A 324 10.56 4.52 10.17
C VAL A 324 11.68 5.40 9.63
N THR A 325 11.40 6.69 9.47
CA THR A 325 12.27 7.65 8.78
C THR A 325 12.82 8.69 9.76
N GLY A 326 14.12 8.95 9.68
CA GLY A 326 14.81 9.99 10.44
C GLY A 326 14.65 9.84 11.95
N GLY A 327 14.39 10.97 12.61
CA GLY A 327 14.30 11.07 14.06
C GLY A 327 15.52 11.72 14.68
N TYR A 328 15.58 11.69 16.00
CA TYR A 328 16.59 12.35 16.80
C TYR A 328 17.15 11.37 17.82
N ARG A 329 18.47 11.31 17.91
CA ARG A 329 19.16 10.44 18.86
C ARG A 329 19.48 11.20 20.14
N THR A 330 19.03 10.66 21.26
CA THR A 330 19.05 11.33 22.58
C THR A 330 20.42 11.35 23.25
N ASP A 331 21.31 10.42 22.91
CA ASP A 331 22.63 10.26 23.52
C ASP A 331 23.66 11.31 23.02
N ASN A 332 23.62 11.64 21.73
CA ASN A 332 24.58 12.50 21.05
C ASN A 332 23.95 13.75 20.42
N ILE A 333 22.62 13.93 20.56
CA ILE A 333 21.89 15.11 20.09
C ILE A 333 22.01 15.25 18.55
N GLU A 334 21.81 14.14 17.85
CA GLU A 334 21.97 14.05 16.39
C GLU A 334 20.62 13.86 15.70
N ALA A 335 20.37 14.67 14.67
CA ALA A 335 19.27 14.42 13.74
C ALA A 335 19.69 13.32 12.75
N LEU A 336 18.79 12.40 12.45
CA LEU A 336 19.06 11.23 11.62
C LEU A 336 18.40 11.36 10.24
N ASP A 337 19.07 10.82 9.22
CA ASP A 337 18.54 10.59 7.87
C ASP A 337 18.26 9.10 7.61
N THR A 338 18.72 8.22 8.49
CA THR A 338 18.56 6.76 8.39
C THR A 338 17.08 6.34 8.30
N VAL A 339 16.84 5.26 7.58
CA VAL A 339 15.51 4.68 7.36
C VAL A 339 15.54 3.22 7.78
N TRP A 340 14.59 2.81 8.60
CA TRP A 340 14.36 1.41 8.95
C TRP A 340 13.04 0.96 8.34
N ILE A 341 13.02 -0.25 7.78
CA ILE A 341 11.85 -0.84 7.15
C ILE A 341 11.52 -2.12 7.90
N TYR A 342 10.37 -2.14 8.56
CA TYR A 342 9.83 -3.32 9.21
C TYR A 342 8.86 -4.05 8.30
N ASN A 343 9.16 -5.30 7.99
CA ASN A 343 8.25 -6.15 7.23
C ASN A 343 7.27 -6.82 8.20
N SER A 344 6.00 -6.40 8.16
CA SER A 344 4.96 -6.90 9.07
C SER A 344 4.64 -8.39 8.93
N GLU A 345 5.03 -9.02 7.82
CA GLU A 345 4.73 -10.42 7.53
C GLU A 345 5.86 -11.35 7.98
N GLY A 346 7.10 -10.90 7.86
CA GLY A 346 8.30 -11.60 8.31
C GLY A 346 8.67 -11.33 9.76
N ASP A 347 8.14 -10.25 10.37
CA ASP A 347 8.58 -9.74 11.68
C ASP A 347 10.08 -9.40 11.70
N GLU A 348 10.56 -8.80 10.60
CA GLU A 348 11.98 -8.53 10.37
C GLU A 348 12.22 -7.06 10.02
N TRP A 349 13.34 -6.52 10.52
CA TRP A 349 13.81 -5.17 10.22
C TRP A 349 14.92 -5.21 9.16
N THR A 350 14.85 -4.29 8.21
CA THR A 350 15.88 -4.07 7.20
C THR A 350 16.25 -2.59 7.15
N GLU A 351 17.52 -2.31 6.86
CA GLU A 351 17.98 -0.93 6.66
C GLU A 351 17.59 -0.45 5.26
N GLY A 352 16.90 0.68 5.19
CA GLY A 352 16.54 1.36 3.95
C GLY A 352 17.61 2.37 3.54
N LEU A 353 17.46 2.91 2.33
CA LEU A 353 18.35 3.99 1.86
C LEU A 353 18.10 5.27 2.68
N PRO A 354 19.17 5.97 3.10
CA PRO A 354 19.05 7.19 3.89
C PRO A 354 18.37 8.31 3.09
N MET A 355 17.59 9.13 3.79
CA MET A 355 17.01 10.37 3.25
C MET A 355 18.12 11.34 2.79
N LEU A 356 17.78 12.31 1.94
CA LEU A 356 18.74 13.33 1.51
C LEU A 356 19.10 14.28 2.66
N ASN A 357 18.17 14.46 3.60
CA ASN A 357 18.38 15.35 4.74
C ASN A 357 17.93 14.71 6.06
N ALA A 358 18.82 14.79 7.04
CA ALA A 358 18.50 14.42 8.41
C ALA A 358 17.48 15.38 9.04
N ARG A 359 16.43 14.82 9.66
CA ARG A 359 15.27 15.54 10.20
C ARG A 359 14.57 14.77 11.32
N TYR A 360 13.88 15.51 12.19
CA TYR A 360 13.07 14.97 13.30
C TYR A 360 11.80 15.81 13.50
N TYR A 361 10.76 15.24 14.10
CA TYR A 361 9.38 15.79 14.12
C TYR A 361 8.85 16.16 12.72
N HIS A 362 9.32 15.49 11.68
CA HIS A 362 8.75 15.59 10.32
C HIS A 362 7.54 14.67 10.20
N CYS A 363 6.70 14.96 9.20
CA CYS A 363 5.62 14.05 8.83
C CYS A 363 6.15 12.99 7.86
N ALA A 364 5.65 11.76 7.97
CA ALA A 364 5.85 10.71 6.98
C ALA A 364 4.50 10.23 6.47
N VAL A 365 4.31 10.17 5.14
CA VAL A 365 3.06 9.70 4.51
C VAL A 365 3.36 8.90 3.26
N THR A 366 2.45 8.02 2.88
CA THR A 366 2.54 7.28 1.61
C THR A 366 1.55 7.80 0.58
N LEU A 367 2.04 8.05 -0.64
CA LEU A 367 1.22 8.44 -1.80
C LEU A 367 1.79 7.77 -3.05
N GLY A 368 0.94 7.19 -3.90
CA GLY A 368 1.32 6.69 -5.23
C GLY A 368 2.47 5.67 -5.24
N GLY A 369 2.50 4.77 -4.24
CA GLY A 369 3.58 3.79 -4.10
C GLY A 369 4.93 4.36 -3.64
N CYS A 370 4.96 5.61 -3.16
CA CYS A 370 6.14 6.28 -2.61
C CYS A 370 5.96 6.60 -1.11
N VAL A 371 7.08 6.82 -0.43
CA VAL A 371 7.13 7.31 0.96
C VAL A 371 7.61 8.75 0.95
N TYR A 372 6.85 9.69 1.50
CA TYR A 372 7.18 11.10 1.57
C TYR A 372 7.63 11.48 2.99
N ALA A 373 8.68 12.29 3.09
CA ALA A 373 9.15 12.91 4.32
C ALA A 373 9.04 14.44 4.20
N LEU A 374 8.22 15.04 5.07
CA LEU A 374 7.74 16.42 4.92
C LEU A 374 8.11 17.26 6.15
N GLY A 375 8.83 18.35 5.94
CA GLY A 375 9.16 19.30 7.00
C GLY A 375 10.02 18.71 8.11
N GLY A 376 9.64 19.01 9.36
CA GLY A 376 10.41 18.68 10.56
C GLY A 376 11.50 19.70 10.86
N TYR A 377 12.25 19.43 11.92
CA TYR A 377 13.35 20.28 12.35
C TYR A 377 14.66 19.83 11.76
N ARG A 378 15.44 20.82 11.30
CA ARG A 378 16.81 20.66 10.86
C ARG A 378 17.65 21.78 11.47
N LYS A 379 18.77 21.43 12.09
CA LYS A 379 19.67 22.42 12.74
C LYS A 379 18.92 23.38 13.68
N GLY A 380 17.86 22.90 14.35
CA GLY A 380 17.05 23.66 15.31
C GLY A 380 15.96 24.57 14.73
N ALA A 381 15.67 24.52 13.43
CA ALA A 381 14.59 25.27 12.79
C ALA A 381 13.67 24.37 11.95
N PRO A 382 12.36 24.67 11.84
CA PRO A 382 11.46 24.00 10.92
C PRO A 382 11.93 24.17 9.46
N ALA A 383 12.06 23.06 8.75
CA ALA A 383 12.50 22.96 7.37
C ALA A 383 11.32 23.05 6.39
N GLU A 384 11.54 23.69 5.24
CA GLU A 384 10.57 23.78 4.13
C GLU A 384 10.75 22.62 3.15
N GLU A 385 11.93 22.01 3.15
CA GLU A 385 12.30 20.96 2.22
C GLU A 385 11.49 19.68 2.47
N ALA A 386 11.01 19.10 1.37
CA ALA A 386 10.32 17.83 1.37
C ALA A 386 10.94 16.91 0.31
N GLU A 387 10.85 15.60 0.54
CA GLU A 387 11.46 14.58 -0.30
C GLU A 387 10.60 13.32 -0.28
N PHE A 388 10.72 12.49 -1.32
CA PHE A 388 10.10 11.17 -1.34
C PHE A 388 11.05 10.09 -1.80
N TYR A 389 10.82 8.88 -1.31
CA TYR A 389 11.46 7.66 -1.73
C TYR A 389 10.62 6.94 -2.78
N ASP A 390 11.24 6.62 -3.91
CA ASP A 390 10.67 5.76 -4.94
C ASP A 390 11.28 4.34 -4.81
N PRO A 391 10.53 3.34 -4.34
CA PRO A 391 11.03 1.97 -4.21
C PRO A 391 11.42 1.32 -5.55
N LEU A 392 10.83 1.74 -6.68
CA LEU A 392 11.19 1.17 -7.99
C LEU A 392 12.52 1.72 -8.51
N LYS A 393 12.85 2.97 -8.15
CA LYS A 393 14.13 3.61 -8.51
C LYS A 393 15.19 3.48 -7.43
N GLU A 394 14.80 2.94 -6.27
CA GLU A 394 15.63 2.83 -5.07
C GLU A 394 16.34 4.17 -4.76
N LYS A 395 15.58 5.27 -4.72
CA LYS A 395 16.18 6.60 -4.54
C LYS A 395 15.25 7.60 -3.88
N TRP A 396 15.82 8.44 -3.02
CA TRP A 396 15.20 9.66 -2.51
C TRP A 396 15.34 10.82 -3.50
N ILE A 397 14.23 11.51 -3.76
CA ILE A 397 14.11 12.58 -4.75
C ILE A 397 13.50 13.81 -4.05
N PRO A 398 14.12 15.00 -4.19
CA PRO A 398 13.55 16.22 -3.63
C PRO A 398 12.31 16.65 -4.42
N ILE A 399 11.32 17.19 -3.71
CA ILE A 399 10.12 17.82 -4.32
C ILE A 399 10.12 19.32 -4.07
N ALA A 400 9.10 20.02 -4.60
CA ALA A 400 8.92 21.43 -4.31
C ALA A 400 8.89 21.68 -2.79
N ASN A 401 9.50 22.78 -2.37
CA ASN A 401 9.50 23.19 -0.97
C ASN A 401 8.08 23.56 -0.54
N MET A 402 7.73 23.21 0.70
CA MET A 402 6.50 23.64 1.34
C MET A 402 6.44 25.17 1.41
N ILE A 403 5.22 25.73 1.38
CA ILE A 403 5.00 27.17 1.50
C ILE A 403 5.51 27.69 2.85
N LYS A 404 5.37 26.88 3.90
CA LYS A 404 5.94 27.14 5.22
C LYS A 404 6.53 25.89 5.83
N GLY A 405 7.75 26.03 6.35
CA GLY A 405 8.41 24.99 7.14
C GLY A 405 7.71 24.79 8.47
N VAL A 406 7.34 23.53 8.75
CA VAL A 406 6.61 23.14 9.95
C VAL A 406 7.27 21.91 10.59
N GLY A 407 7.25 21.84 11.92
CA GLY A 407 7.68 20.67 12.69
C GLY A 407 6.64 20.31 13.75
N ASN A 408 6.54 19.03 14.09
CA ASN A 408 5.46 18.47 14.92
C ASN A 408 4.05 18.81 14.37
N ALA A 409 3.98 18.93 13.04
CA ALA A 409 2.74 19.01 12.28
C ALA A 409 2.15 17.61 12.08
N THR A 410 0.96 17.54 11.50
CA THR A 410 0.38 16.29 11.02
C THR A 410 0.21 16.32 9.52
N ALA A 411 0.27 15.14 8.90
CA ALA A 411 -0.02 14.99 7.48
C ALA A 411 -0.83 13.73 7.19
N CYS A 412 -1.64 13.79 6.14
CA CYS A 412 -2.41 12.66 5.64
C CYS A 412 -2.65 12.82 4.13
N VAL A 413 -3.02 11.72 3.48
CA VAL A 413 -3.32 11.70 2.05
C VAL A 413 -4.80 11.51 1.83
N LEU A 414 -5.41 12.36 1.01
CA LEU A 414 -6.81 12.28 0.61
C LEU A 414 -6.92 12.65 -0.87
N HIS A 415 -7.62 11.82 -1.65
CA HIS A 415 -7.79 12.00 -3.11
C HIS A 415 -6.48 12.28 -3.86
N GLU A 416 -5.45 11.50 -3.57
CA GLU A 416 -4.08 11.65 -4.13
C GLU A 416 -3.37 12.97 -3.79
N VAL A 417 -3.92 13.78 -2.89
CA VAL A 417 -3.33 15.03 -2.42
C VAL A 417 -2.82 14.83 -1.00
N ILE A 418 -1.60 15.31 -0.74
CA ILE A 418 -1.04 15.34 0.61
C ILE A 418 -1.51 16.62 1.29
N TYR A 419 -2.06 16.51 2.49
CA TYR A 419 -2.40 17.65 3.35
C TYR A 419 -1.45 17.70 4.54
N VAL A 420 -0.92 18.88 4.85
CA VAL A 420 -0.09 19.17 6.02
C VAL A 420 -0.77 20.25 6.84
N ILE A 421 -1.03 19.95 8.12
CA ILE A 421 -1.86 20.77 9.00
C ILE A 421 -1.13 21.03 10.32
N GLY A 422 -1.17 22.28 10.77
CA GLY A 422 -0.69 22.66 12.09
C GLY A 422 0.83 22.65 12.24
N GLY A 423 1.26 22.38 13.47
CA GLY A 423 2.67 22.29 13.84
C GLY A 423 3.32 23.63 14.16
N HIS A 424 4.55 23.54 14.65
CA HIS A 424 5.38 24.69 14.98
C HIS A 424 6.00 25.30 13.73
N CYS A 425 5.99 26.63 13.67
CA CYS A 425 6.70 27.43 12.70
C CYS A 425 7.51 28.55 13.39
N GLY A 426 8.41 29.18 12.63
CA GLY A 426 9.25 30.26 13.14
C GLY A 426 10.49 29.78 13.91
N TYR A 427 11.31 30.72 14.38
CA TYR A 427 12.58 30.40 15.05
C TYR A 427 12.32 29.66 16.37
N ARG A 428 12.88 28.45 16.50
CA ARG A 428 12.64 27.52 17.61
C ARG A 428 11.15 27.17 17.85
N GLY A 429 10.29 27.27 16.84
CA GLY A 429 8.88 26.90 16.96
C GLY A 429 8.04 27.86 17.81
N SER A 430 8.35 29.16 17.76
CA SER A 430 7.70 30.21 18.55
C SER A 430 6.21 30.42 18.24
N CYS A 431 5.73 29.93 17.10
CA CYS A 431 4.37 30.13 16.62
C CYS A 431 3.77 28.81 16.14
N THR A 432 2.46 28.65 16.24
CA THR A 432 1.74 27.56 15.57
C THR A 432 1.30 28.01 14.18
N TYR A 433 1.42 27.15 13.18
CA TYR A 433 0.98 27.45 11.83
C TYR A 433 -0.51 27.13 11.67
N ASP A 434 -1.30 28.10 11.25
CA ASP A 434 -2.76 27.98 11.17
C ASP A 434 -3.27 27.51 9.81
N LYS A 435 -2.47 27.64 8.76
CA LYS A 435 -2.90 27.32 7.40
C LYS A 435 -2.69 25.85 7.07
N VAL A 436 -3.63 25.31 6.29
CA VAL A 436 -3.53 23.98 5.68
C VAL A 436 -2.79 24.09 4.35
N GLN A 437 -1.67 23.38 4.25
CA GLN A 437 -0.89 23.26 3.01
C GLN A 437 -1.26 21.95 2.33
N SER A 438 -1.49 21.99 1.03
CA SER A 438 -1.75 20.83 0.20
C SER A 438 -0.66 20.68 -0.86
N TYR A 439 -0.31 19.44 -1.21
CA TYR A 439 0.65 19.14 -2.26
C TYR A 439 0.04 18.24 -3.31
N ASN A 440 0.15 18.68 -4.57
CA ASN A 440 -0.25 17.91 -5.74
C ASN A 440 1.00 17.32 -6.41
N SER A 441 1.08 15.99 -6.47
CA SER A 441 2.23 15.27 -7.02
C SER A 441 2.36 15.35 -8.54
N ASP A 442 1.26 15.59 -9.27
CA ASP A 442 1.27 15.62 -10.74
C ASP A 442 1.99 16.86 -11.28
N ILE A 443 1.78 17.99 -10.61
CA ILE A 443 2.40 19.28 -10.96
C ILE A 443 3.60 19.62 -10.08
N ASN A 444 3.80 18.87 -8.99
CA ASN A 444 4.85 19.12 -7.99
C ASN A 444 4.77 20.54 -7.40
N GLU A 445 3.59 20.94 -6.92
CA GLU A 445 3.36 22.26 -6.34
C GLU A 445 2.57 22.19 -5.02
N TRP A 446 2.86 23.15 -4.14
CA TRP A 446 2.14 23.35 -2.88
C TRP A 446 1.12 24.48 -3.00
N SER A 447 -0.05 24.31 -2.38
CA SER A 447 -1.13 25.30 -2.34
C SER A 447 -1.70 25.45 -0.92
N LEU A 448 -2.14 26.67 -0.58
CA LEU A 448 -2.87 26.93 0.67
C LEU A 448 -4.37 26.76 0.41
N ILE A 449 -5.03 25.92 1.21
CA ILE A 449 -6.45 25.60 1.00
C ILE A 449 -7.34 26.41 1.94
N THR A 450 -7.08 26.31 3.25
CA THR A 450 -7.90 26.92 4.30
C THR A 450 -7.06 27.19 5.54
N SER A 451 -7.66 27.81 6.56
CA SER A 451 -7.09 27.92 7.90
C SER A 451 -7.82 26.97 8.84
N SER A 452 -7.07 26.24 9.67
CA SER A 452 -7.63 25.47 10.78
C SER A 452 -8.23 26.43 11.81
N PRO A 453 -9.48 26.21 12.27
CA PRO A 453 -10.09 27.03 13.32
C PRO A 453 -9.31 26.96 14.64
N HIS A 454 -8.75 25.78 14.95
CA HIS A 454 -7.99 25.51 16.16
C HIS A 454 -6.59 25.00 15.81
N PRO A 455 -5.65 25.92 15.50
CA PRO A 455 -4.32 25.52 15.06
C PRO A 455 -3.46 25.08 16.25
N GLU A 456 -3.04 23.81 16.23
CA GLU A 456 -2.22 23.21 17.28
C GLU A 456 -1.02 22.41 16.70
N TYR A 457 -0.18 21.91 17.59
CA TYR A 457 0.94 21.02 17.28
C TYR A 457 0.79 19.70 18.04
N GLY A 458 1.43 18.64 17.56
CA GLY A 458 1.22 17.30 18.11
C GLY A 458 -0.22 16.79 17.90
N LEU A 459 -0.86 17.28 16.84
CA LEU A 459 -2.14 16.78 16.33
C LEU A 459 -1.93 15.49 15.52
N CYS A 460 -3.02 14.79 15.23
CA CYS A 460 -3.08 13.75 14.21
C CYS A 460 -4.20 14.05 13.22
N SER A 461 -3.94 13.82 11.94
CA SER A 461 -4.89 13.94 10.85
C SER A 461 -5.12 12.57 10.22
N VAL A 462 -6.37 12.17 10.05
CA VAL A 462 -6.72 10.90 9.40
C VAL A 462 -7.77 11.11 8.30
N PRO A 463 -7.61 10.48 7.11
CA PRO A 463 -8.52 10.64 5.99
C PRO A 463 -9.65 9.60 6.04
N PHE A 464 -10.89 10.00 6.31
CA PHE A 464 -12.04 9.09 6.43
C PHE A 464 -13.24 9.60 5.63
N GLU A 465 -13.83 8.74 4.79
CA GLU A 465 -15.03 9.04 3.98
C GLU A 465 -14.98 10.40 3.25
N ASN A 466 -13.94 10.61 2.43
CA ASN A 466 -13.70 11.84 1.67
C ASN A 466 -13.46 13.10 2.52
N LYS A 467 -13.26 12.97 3.84
CA LYS A 467 -13.03 14.08 4.77
C LYS A 467 -11.75 13.89 5.56
N LEU A 468 -11.22 14.98 6.08
CA LEU A 468 -10.06 14.98 6.96
C LEU A 468 -10.51 15.17 8.39
N TYR A 469 -10.14 14.26 9.28
CA TYR A 469 -10.41 14.38 10.71
C TYR A 469 -9.14 14.80 11.42
N LEU A 470 -9.25 15.85 12.23
CA LEU A 470 -8.17 16.41 13.04
C LEU A 470 -8.47 16.12 14.51
N VAL A 471 -7.57 15.39 15.16
CA VAL A 471 -7.72 14.89 16.53
C VAL A 471 -6.41 15.06 17.30
N GLY A 472 -6.48 15.01 18.63
CA GLY A 472 -5.30 15.21 19.49
C GLY A 472 -5.05 16.69 19.83
N GLY A 473 -3.81 16.98 20.25
CA GLY A 473 -3.37 18.31 20.66
C GLY A 473 -3.54 18.60 22.16
N GLN A 474 -3.53 19.88 22.49
CA GLN A 474 -3.69 20.46 23.82
C GLN A 474 -5.16 20.53 24.28
N THR A 475 -6.12 20.38 23.37
CA THR A 475 -7.56 20.42 23.66
C THR A 475 -8.23 19.05 23.51
N THR A 476 -9.53 18.98 23.81
CA THR A 476 -10.39 17.82 23.50
C THR A 476 -11.19 18.04 22.22
N ILE A 477 -11.01 19.20 21.57
CA ILE A 477 -11.75 19.55 20.36
C ILE A 477 -11.28 18.60 19.26
N ALA A 478 -12.23 18.03 18.54
CA ALA A 478 -11.99 17.23 17.37
C ALA A 478 -12.83 17.80 16.23
N GLU A 479 -12.24 17.88 15.05
CA GLU A 479 -12.83 18.57 13.91
C GLU A 479 -12.75 17.71 12.67
N CYS A 480 -13.73 17.86 11.78
CA CYS A 480 -13.67 17.31 10.43
C CYS A 480 -13.67 18.46 9.41
N TYR A 481 -12.80 18.36 8.42
CA TYR A 481 -12.75 19.23 7.27
C TYR A 481 -13.28 18.49 6.04
N ASP A 482 -14.22 19.13 5.34
CA ASP A 482 -14.77 18.67 4.07
C ASP A 482 -14.10 19.46 2.92
N PRO A 483 -13.19 18.84 2.14
CA PRO A 483 -12.52 19.53 1.04
C PRO A 483 -13.44 19.91 -0.13
N GLU A 484 -14.55 19.18 -0.33
CA GLU A 484 -15.49 19.47 -1.42
C GLU A 484 -16.29 20.74 -1.12
N GLN A 485 -16.72 20.91 0.13
CA GLN A 485 -17.47 22.09 0.58
C GLN A 485 -16.55 23.21 1.08
N ASN A 486 -15.28 22.90 1.36
CA ASN A 486 -14.32 23.76 2.02
C ASN A 486 -14.82 24.26 3.39
N GLU A 487 -15.41 23.36 4.18
CA GLU A 487 -16.01 23.68 5.47
C GLU A 487 -15.41 22.83 6.60
N TRP A 488 -15.21 23.47 7.75
CA TRP A 488 -14.86 22.81 9.00
C TRP A 488 -16.09 22.60 9.87
N ARG A 489 -16.14 21.46 10.54
CA ARG A 489 -17.19 21.15 11.51
C ARG A 489 -16.60 20.47 12.74
N GLU A 490 -16.99 20.95 13.90
CA GLU A 490 -16.68 20.27 15.17
C GLU A 490 -17.48 18.98 15.29
N ILE A 491 -16.80 17.90 15.66
CA ILE A 491 -17.41 16.60 15.98
C ILE A 491 -17.46 16.43 17.50
N ALA A 492 -17.94 15.27 17.99
CA ALA A 492 -17.93 15.01 19.43
C ALA A 492 -16.52 15.21 20.00
N PRO A 493 -16.38 15.85 21.17
CA PRO A 493 -15.08 16.07 21.79
C PRO A 493 -14.50 14.74 22.27
N MET A 494 -13.17 14.62 22.21
CA MET A 494 -12.43 13.50 22.78
C MET A 494 -12.62 13.42 24.29
N MET A 495 -12.45 12.22 24.85
CA MET A 495 -12.58 11.96 26.28
C MET A 495 -11.38 12.49 27.06
N GLU A 496 -10.18 12.46 26.46
CA GLU A 496 -8.95 12.93 27.07
C GLU A 496 -8.18 13.90 26.16
N ARG A 497 -7.51 14.89 26.77
CA ARG A 497 -6.56 15.77 26.08
C ARG A 497 -5.25 15.02 25.89
N ARG A 498 -4.80 14.89 24.64
CA ARG A 498 -3.64 14.09 24.25
C ARG A 498 -2.88 14.76 23.10
N MET A 499 -1.64 15.14 23.35
CA MET A 499 -0.73 15.58 22.28
C MET A 499 0.20 14.44 21.88
N GLU A 500 0.71 14.50 20.65
CA GLU A 500 1.70 13.54 20.13
C GLU A 500 1.22 12.09 20.33
N CYS A 501 -0.08 11.90 20.15
CA CYS A 501 -0.72 10.60 20.10
C CYS A 501 -0.49 9.95 18.73
N GLY A 502 -0.92 8.70 18.58
CA GLY A 502 -1.04 8.04 17.28
C GLY A 502 -2.50 7.90 16.90
N ALA A 503 -2.85 8.12 15.63
CA ALA A 503 -4.22 7.94 15.14
C ALA A 503 -4.25 7.13 13.84
N VAL A 504 -5.21 6.21 13.75
CA VAL A 504 -5.41 5.37 12.56
C VAL A 504 -6.90 5.14 12.32
N ILE A 505 -7.21 4.84 11.07
CA ILE A 505 -8.53 4.35 10.69
C ILE A 505 -8.45 2.84 10.60
N MET A 506 -9.38 2.19 11.27
CA MET A 506 -9.51 0.75 11.25
C MET A 506 -10.98 0.42 11.39
N ASN A 507 -11.49 -0.50 10.58
CA ASN A 507 -12.84 -1.06 10.77
C ASN A 507 -13.97 -0.01 10.76
N GLY A 508 -13.86 1.03 9.93
CA GLY A 508 -14.86 2.09 9.83
C GLY A 508 -14.88 3.07 11.02
N CYS A 509 -13.88 3.02 11.90
CA CYS A 509 -13.76 3.92 13.05
C CYS A 509 -12.37 4.56 13.11
N ILE A 510 -12.28 5.69 13.80
CA ILE A 510 -10.99 6.35 14.09
C ILE A 510 -10.54 5.91 15.47
N TYR A 511 -9.31 5.41 15.57
CA TYR A 511 -8.68 5.05 16.84
C TYR A 511 -7.57 6.04 17.15
N VAL A 512 -7.53 6.54 18.39
CA VAL A 512 -6.49 7.43 18.88
C VAL A 512 -5.85 6.82 20.12
N THR A 513 -4.53 6.76 20.13
CA THR A 513 -3.73 5.94 21.04
C THR A 513 -2.69 6.77 21.78
N GLY A 514 -2.57 6.55 23.09
CA GLY A 514 -1.50 7.15 23.90
C GLY A 514 -1.43 8.67 23.83
N GLY A 515 -0.21 9.20 23.85
CA GLY A 515 0.09 10.63 23.87
C GLY A 515 0.37 11.15 25.28
N TYR A 516 0.62 12.46 25.37
CA TYR A 516 0.89 13.14 26.63
C TYR A 516 -0.25 14.10 27.00
N SER A 517 -0.64 14.10 28.27
CA SER A 517 -1.67 15.00 28.78
C SER A 517 -1.04 16.07 29.66
N TYR A 518 -0.87 17.28 29.12
CA TYR A 518 -0.30 18.41 29.88
C TYR A 518 -1.12 18.75 31.14
N SER A 519 -2.45 18.65 31.06
CA SER A 519 -3.33 18.97 32.19
C SER A 519 -3.18 17.97 33.34
N LYS A 520 -2.87 16.70 33.03
CA LYS A 520 -2.62 15.65 34.03
C LYS A 520 -1.14 15.48 34.37
N GLY A 521 -0.23 16.05 33.56
CA GLY A 521 1.22 15.88 33.67
C GLY A 521 1.67 14.42 33.50
N THR A 522 0.98 13.64 32.66
CA THR A 522 1.23 12.20 32.54
C THR A 522 1.11 11.69 31.10
N TYR A 523 1.80 10.59 30.83
CA TYR A 523 1.69 9.82 29.60
C TYR A 523 0.42 8.97 29.66
N LEU A 524 -0.30 8.92 28.54
CA LEU A 524 -1.52 8.14 28.42
C LEU A 524 -1.20 6.77 27.81
N GLN A 525 -1.98 5.78 28.25
CA GLN A 525 -2.03 4.46 27.63
C GLN A 525 -3.40 4.19 26.99
N SER A 526 -4.40 5.06 27.22
CA SER A 526 -5.77 4.86 26.77
C SER A 526 -5.88 4.88 25.25
N ILE A 527 -6.79 4.05 24.74
CA ILE A 527 -7.19 3.97 23.35
C ILE A 527 -8.63 4.46 23.26
N GLU A 528 -8.83 5.55 22.53
CA GLU A 528 -10.14 6.09 22.23
C GLU A 528 -10.56 5.69 20.82
N LYS A 529 -11.82 5.29 20.66
CA LYS A 529 -12.43 4.97 19.37
C LYS A 529 -13.56 5.95 19.13
N TYR A 530 -13.57 6.56 17.94
CA TYR A 530 -14.66 7.38 17.43
C TYR A 530 -15.46 6.60 16.41
N ASP A 531 -16.76 6.51 16.68
CA ASP A 531 -17.74 6.02 15.72
C ASP A 531 -18.39 7.22 15.00
N PRO A 532 -18.14 7.39 13.69
CA PRO A 532 -18.68 8.50 12.92
C PRO A 532 -20.20 8.43 12.71
N ASP A 533 -20.80 7.23 12.68
CA ASP A 533 -22.25 7.06 12.54
C ASP A 533 -22.98 7.56 13.79
N LEU A 534 -22.38 7.30 14.96
CA LEU A 534 -22.92 7.70 16.25
C LEU A 534 -22.45 9.07 16.71
N ASN A 535 -21.44 9.64 16.04
CA ASN A 535 -20.71 10.84 16.47
C ASN A 535 -20.35 10.77 17.96
N LYS A 536 -19.62 9.71 18.35
CA LYS A 536 -19.31 9.45 19.77
C LYS A 536 -17.93 8.81 19.95
N TRP A 537 -17.24 9.24 21.00
CA TRP A 537 -16.01 8.64 21.49
C TRP A 537 -16.27 7.64 22.62
N GLU A 538 -15.49 6.56 22.64
CA GLU A 538 -15.46 5.58 23.72
C GLU A 538 -14.02 5.11 23.99
N ILE A 539 -13.70 4.80 25.26
CA ILE A 539 -12.41 4.18 25.61
C ILE A 539 -12.57 2.67 25.44
N VAL A 540 -11.79 2.08 24.54
CA VAL A 540 -11.90 0.66 24.15
C VAL A 540 -10.81 -0.23 24.74
N GLY A 541 -9.74 0.37 25.27
CA GLY A 541 -8.62 -0.39 25.81
C GLY A 541 -7.44 0.48 26.20
N ASN A 542 -6.32 -0.18 26.47
CA ASN A 542 -5.06 0.47 26.77
C ASN A 542 -3.92 -0.16 25.95
N LEU A 543 -2.91 0.65 25.63
CA LEU A 543 -1.60 0.24 25.17
C LEU A 543 -0.89 -0.58 26.27
N PRO A 544 0.07 -1.46 25.91
CA PRO A 544 0.86 -2.22 26.88
C PRO A 544 1.66 -1.33 27.85
N SER A 545 2.10 -0.15 27.38
CA SER A 545 2.79 0.88 28.15
C SER A 545 2.30 2.27 27.74
N ALA A 546 2.42 3.25 28.65
CA ALA A 546 2.11 4.64 28.34
C ALA A 546 3.23 5.27 27.51
N MET A 547 2.89 6.04 26.49
CA MET A 547 3.89 6.61 25.57
C MET A 547 3.35 7.83 24.81
N ARG A 548 4.24 8.65 24.26
CA ARG A 548 3.95 9.69 23.26
C ARG A 548 4.90 9.54 22.06
N SER A 549 4.60 10.23 20.96
CA SER A 549 5.44 10.28 19.75
C SER A 549 5.77 8.92 19.15
N HIS A 550 4.92 7.91 19.40
CA HIS A 550 5.02 6.59 18.80
C HIS A 550 4.46 6.60 17.37
N GLY A 551 4.97 5.70 16.53
CA GLY A 551 4.33 5.41 15.25
C GLY A 551 3.03 4.64 15.48
N CYS A 552 1.97 5.00 14.76
CA CYS A 552 0.72 4.26 14.77
C CYS A 552 0.25 4.08 13.33
N VAL A 553 0.22 2.84 12.85
CA VAL A 553 -0.20 2.50 11.49
C VAL A 553 -1.15 1.31 11.49
N CYS A 554 -2.06 1.28 10.53
CA CYS A 554 -2.97 0.17 10.31
C CYS A 554 -2.46 -0.64 9.12
N VAL A 555 -2.19 -1.93 9.34
CA VAL A 555 -1.75 -2.85 8.29
C VAL A 555 -2.88 -3.84 8.02
N TYR A 556 -3.23 -3.99 6.74
CA TYR A 556 -4.19 -4.98 6.29
C TYR A 556 -3.45 -6.27 5.89
N ASN A 557 -3.52 -7.29 6.72
CA ASN A 557 -2.99 -8.62 6.47
C ASN A 557 -3.85 -9.35 5.44
N VAL A 558 -3.19 -10.00 4.48
CA VAL A 558 -3.86 -10.73 3.39
C VAL A 558 -3.24 -12.09 3.15
#